data_AF-A0A938AXN8-F1
#
_entry.id   AF-A0A938AXN8-F1
#
_cell.length_a   1.000
_cell.length_b   1.000
_cell.length_c   1.000
_cell.angle_alpha   90.00
_cell.angle_beta   90.00
_cell.angle_gamma   90.00
#
_symmetry.space_group_name_H-M   'P 1'
#
loop_
_entity.id
_entity.type
_entity.pdbx_description
1 polymer ?
#
loop_
_entity_poly.entity_id
_entity_poly.type
_entity_poly.pdbx_seq_one_letter_code
_entity_poly.pdbx_strand_id
1 'polypeptide(L)'
;VLTMDTQIMKRRLVTNGRLKAVLITDDAPRAQLRQVVRQLDLNCKVRPFSLCLECNANLVKRAKCEVHDRVPLHVFETQDEYMECPVCHRIYWQGTHWKAMSKELEEFASEA
;
A
#
# COMPACT_ATOMS: atom_id res chain seq x y z
N VAL A 1 11.22 -13.69 -0.96
CA VAL A 1 10.30 -13.88 -2.11
C VAL A 1 8.93 -14.26 -1.58
N LEU A 2 7.87 -13.60 -2.01
CA LEU A 2 6.49 -14.06 -1.80
C LEU A 2 6.03 -14.70 -3.11
N THR A 3 5.42 -15.89 -3.06
CA THR A 3 5.00 -16.60 -4.28
C THR A 3 3.82 -17.53 -4.00
N MET A 4 2.94 -17.73 -4.97
CA MET A 4 1.96 -18.83 -4.96
C MET A 4 2.46 -20.06 -5.75
N ASP A 5 3.58 -19.93 -6.47
CA ASP A 5 4.18 -21.04 -7.22
C ASP A 5 4.89 -22.03 -6.28
N THR A 6 4.27 -23.19 -6.10
CA THR A 6 4.81 -24.30 -5.30
C THR A 6 6.13 -24.86 -5.85
N GLN A 7 6.43 -24.70 -7.14
CA GLN A 7 7.68 -25.16 -7.73
C GLN A 7 8.86 -24.28 -7.34
N ILE A 8 8.65 -22.98 -7.05
CA ILE A 8 9.70 -22.12 -6.50
C ILE A 8 10.18 -22.66 -5.14
N MET A 9 9.27 -23.16 -4.31
CA MET A 9 9.62 -23.72 -3.00
C MET A 9 10.49 -24.98 -3.09
N LYS A 10 10.46 -25.69 -4.22
CA LYS A 10 11.29 -26.89 -4.47
C LYS A 10 12.68 -26.57 -5.02
N ARG A 11 12.94 -25.31 -5.42
CA ARG A 11 14.23 -24.91 -5.98
C ARG A 11 15.32 -25.02 -4.92
N ARG A 12 16.51 -25.50 -5.32
CA ARG A 12 17.68 -25.69 -4.43
C ARG A 12 18.02 -24.45 -3.61
N LEU A 13 17.88 -23.24 -4.18
CA LEU A 13 18.14 -21.98 -3.49
C LEU A 13 17.20 -21.73 -2.31
N VAL A 14 15.95 -22.19 -2.39
CA VAL A 14 14.98 -22.07 -1.30
C VAL A 14 15.20 -23.18 -0.28
N THR A 15 15.35 -24.43 -0.73
CA THR A 15 15.50 -25.59 0.18
C THR A 15 16.81 -25.60 0.96
N ASN A 16 17.88 -24.99 0.44
CA ASN A 16 19.14 -24.82 1.17
C ASN A 16 19.23 -23.49 1.96
N GLY A 17 18.15 -22.71 2.01
CA GLY A 17 18.05 -21.48 2.80
C GLY A 17 18.77 -20.25 2.25
N ARG A 18 19.42 -20.34 1.07
CA ARG A 18 20.09 -19.17 0.44
C ARG A 18 19.11 -18.09 -0.01
N LEU A 19 17.88 -18.49 -0.33
CA LEU A 19 16.78 -17.60 -0.69
C LEU A 19 15.62 -17.86 0.26
N LYS A 20 15.27 -16.86 1.09
CA LYS A 20 14.05 -16.93 1.89
C LYS A 20 12.83 -16.74 0.99
N ALA A 21 11.92 -17.70 1.01
CA ALA A 21 10.66 -17.64 0.27
C ALA A 21 9.49 -17.99 1.18
N VAL A 22 8.36 -17.34 0.96
CA VAL A 22 7.07 -17.59 1.61
C VAL A 22 6.11 -18.03 0.53
N LEU A 23 5.51 -19.20 0.73
CA LEU A 23 4.45 -19.72 -0.13
C LEU A 23 3.11 -19.16 0.34
N ILE A 24 2.51 -18.30 -0.46
CA ILE A 24 1.15 -17.78 -0.28
C ILE A 24 0.16 -18.88 -0.66
N THR A 25 -0.83 -19.14 0.19
CA THR A 25 -1.74 -20.28 0.06
C THR A 25 -3.19 -19.93 -0.26
N ASP A 26 -3.52 -18.64 -0.25
CA ASP A 26 -4.88 -18.13 -0.46
C ASP A 26 -4.87 -17.11 -1.60
N ASP A 27 -5.97 -17.00 -2.34
CA ASP A 27 -6.13 -16.02 -3.43
C ASP A 27 -6.72 -14.69 -2.93
N ALA A 28 -7.37 -14.68 -1.78
CA ALA A 28 -7.98 -13.49 -1.20
C ALA A 28 -6.91 -12.53 -0.66
N PRO A 29 -6.81 -11.28 -1.15
CA PRO A 29 -5.75 -10.34 -0.74
C PRO A 29 -5.67 -10.11 0.76
N ARG A 30 -6.81 -10.05 1.46
CA ARG A 30 -6.86 -9.94 2.93
C ARG A 30 -6.18 -11.13 3.61
N ALA A 31 -6.44 -12.35 3.14
CA ALA A 31 -5.84 -13.56 3.69
C ALA A 31 -4.34 -13.64 3.39
N GLN A 32 -3.92 -13.28 2.17
CA GLN A 32 -2.51 -13.18 1.80
C GLN A 32 -1.75 -12.20 2.69
N LEU A 33 -2.30 -11.00 2.89
CA LEU A 33 -1.67 -9.97 3.70
C LEU A 33 -1.52 -10.42 5.16
N ARG A 34 -2.56 -11.02 5.75
CA ARG A 34 -2.50 -11.59 7.11
C ARG A 34 -1.41 -12.66 7.22
N GLN A 35 -1.33 -13.55 6.23
CA GLN A 35 -0.31 -14.60 6.22
C GLN A 35 1.10 -13.99 6.21
N VAL A 36 1.35 -13.01 5.34
CA VAL A 36 2.67 -12.38 5.19
C VAL A 36 3.08 -11.64 6.46
N VAL A 37 2.18 -10.83 7.02
CA VAL A 37 2.44 -10.07 8.25
C VAL A 37 2.82 -11.01 9.40
N ARG A 38 2.04 -12.08 9.61
CA ARG A 38 2.27 -13.04 10.70
C ARG A 38 3.54 -13.88 10.48
N GLN A 39 3.77 -14.40 9.28
CA GLN A 39 4.92 -15.28 9.02
C GLN A 39 6.26 -14.55 9.00
N LEU A 40 6.27 -13.26 8.64
CA LEU A 40 7.48 -12.45 8.60
C LEU A 40 7.65 -11.54 9.83
N ASP A 41 6.75 -11.64 10.82
CA ASP A 41 6.75 -10.82 12.04
C ASP A 41 6.87 -9.32 11.74
N LEU A 42 6.05 -8.84 10.80
CA LEU A 42 6.11 -7.45 10.35
C LEU A 42 5.38 -6.54 11.34
N ASN A 43 6.08 -5.49 11.78
CA ASN A 43 5.46 -4.45 12.59
C ASN A 43 4.52 -3.58 11.74
N CYS A 44 3.21 -3.70 11.95
CA CYS A 44 2.18 -2.94 11.27
C CYS A 44 1.95 -1.52 11.83
N LYS A 45 2.92 -0.91 12.52
CA LYS A 45 2.94 0.55 12.77
C LYS A 45 3.23 1.31 11.47
N VAL A 46 2.33 1.18 10.51
CA VAL A 46 2.44 1.78 9.18
C VAL A 46 2.03 3.25 9.21
N ARG A 47 2.68 4.05 8.36
CA ARG A 47 2.18 5.37 7.97
C ARG A 47 1.45 5.20 6.63
N PRO A 48 0.14 4.89 6.65
CA PRO A 48 -0.60 4.66 5.41
C PRO A 48 -0.62 5.93 4.57
N PHE A 49 -0.86 5.77 3.27
CA PHE A 49 -0.98 6.89 2.32
C PHE A 49 0.29 7.76 2.19
N SER A 50 1.47 7.19 2.47
CA SER A 50 2.77 7.87 2.35
C SER A 50 3.47 7.63 1.01
N LEU A 51 3.05 6.62 0.24
CA LEU A 51 3.65 6.23 -1.04
C LEU A 51 2.67 6.44 -2.19
N CYS A 52 3.22 6.80 -3.35
CA CYS A 52 2.48 6.86 -4.60
C CYS A 52 2.05 5.46 -5.06
N LEU A 53 0.77 5.27 -5.34
CA LEU A 53 0.21 4.00 -5.82
C LEU A 53 0.72 3.57 -7.20
N GLU A 54 1.30 4.49 -7.98
CA GLU A 54 1.79 4.21 -9.34
C GLU A 54 3.28 3.89 -9.39
N CYS A 55 4.09 4.57 -8.56
CA CYS A 55 5.55 4.47 -8.66
C CYS A 55 6.27 4.25 -7.32
N ASN A 56 5.54 4.13 -6.21
CA ASN A 56 6.07 3.93 -4.86
C ASN A 56 7.03 5.02 -4.35
N ALA A 57 7.11 6.18 -4.99
CA ALA A 57 7.84 7.32 -4.43
C ALA A 57 7.09 7.91 -3.22
N ASN A 58 7.83 8.45 -2.25
CA ASN A 58 7.25 9.14 -1.10
C ASN A 58 6.46 10.37 -1.55
N LEU A 59 5.24 10.50 -1.03
CA LEU A 59 4.38 11.64 -1.30
C LEU A 59 4.82 12.86 -0.48
N VAL A 60 4.67 14.03 -1.07
CA VAL A 60 4.95 15.32 -0.42
C VAL A 60 3.66 16.10 -0.22
N LYS A 61 3.53 16.79 0.92
CA LYS A 61 2.37 17.64 1.19
C LYS A 61 2.38 18.84 0.23
N ARG A 62 1.20 19.20 -0.28
CA ARG A 62 0.99 20.40 -1.09
C ARG A 62 -0.05 21.31 -0.46
N ALA A 63 0.21 22.61 -0.57
CA ALA A 63 -0.76 23.62 -0.20
C ALA A 63 -1.91 23.64 -1.23
N LYS A 64 -3.10 24.00 -0.77
CA LYS A 64 -4.30 24.10 -1.62
C LYS A 64 -4.06 25.01 -2.84
N CYS A 65 -3.40 26.15 -2.66
CA CYS A 65 -3.07 27.05 -3.77
C CYS A 65 -2.18 26.43 -4.86
N GLU A 66 -1.34 25.43 -4.53
CA GLU A 66 -0.47 24.75 -5.50
C GLU A 66 -1.22 23.76 -6.41
N VAL A 67 -2.49 23.44 -6.09
CA VAL A 67 -3.27 22.40 -6.79
C VAL A 67 -4.51 22.92 -7.51
N HIS A 68 -4.82 24.22 -7.44
CA HIS A 68 -6.06 24.84 -7.96
C HIS A 68 -6.48 24.36 -9.35
N ASP A 69 -5.56 24.38 -10.32
CA ASP A 69 -5.84 24.01 -11.72
C ASP A 69 -5.43 22.57 -12.08
N ARG A 70 -5.05 21.78 -11.07
CA ARG A 70 -4.51 20.42 -11.24
C ARG A 70 -5.44 19.34 -10.71
N VAL A 71 -6.50 19.73 -10.01
CA VAL A 71 -7.54 18.84 -9.49
C VAL A 71 -8.92 19.32 -9.97
N PRO A 72 -9.93 18.44 -10.01
CA PRO A 72 -11.30 18.86 -10.33
C PRO A 72 -11.80 19.94 -9.37
N LEU A 73 -12.57 20.92 -9.88
CA LEU A 73 -13.05 22.06 -9.09
C LEU A 73 -13.75 21.64 -7.78
N HIS A 74 -14.64 20.66 -7.84
CA HIS A 74 -15.32 20.15 -6.64
C HIS A 74 -14.35 19.61 -5.57
N VAL A 75 -13.25 18.98 -5.99
CA VAL A 75 -12.20 18.49 -5.07
C VAL A 75 -11.42 19.66 -4.49
N PHE A 76 -11.14 20.68 -5.30
CA PHE A 76 -10.50 21.91 -4.83
C PHE A 76 -11.37 22.62 -3.77
N GLU A 77 -12.67 22.73 -4.01
CA GLU A 77 -13.58 23.41 -3.08
C GLU A 77 -13.79 22.65 -1.78
N THR A 78 -13.82 21.31 -1.81
CA THR A 78 -14.22 20.47 -0.66
C THR A 78 -13.08 19.89 0.16
N GLN A 79 -11.84 19.90 -0.34
CA GLN A 79 -10.71 19.27 0.34
C GLN A 79 -9.66 20.32 0.74
N ASP A 80 -8.93 20.05 1.83
CA ASP A 80 -7.89 20.97 2.34
C ASP A 80 -6.50 20.31 2.41
N GLU A 81 -6.44 18.98 2.32
CA GLU A 81 -5.18 18.23 2.37
C GLU A 81 -4.88 17.55 1.04
N TYR A 82 -3.71 17.86 0.51
CA TYR A 82 -3.21 17.32 -0.75
C TYR A 82 -1.83 16.74 -0.57
N MET A 83 -1.61 15.61 -1.24
CA MET A 83 -0.33 14.94 -1.34
C MET A 83 0.02 14.78 -2.81
N GLU A 84 1.25 15.06 -3.20
CA GLU A 84 1.72 14.91 -4.58
C GLU A 84 2.91 13.96 -4.65
N CYS A 85 2.95 13.13 -5.68
CA CYS A 85 4.15 12.38 -6.02
C CYS A 85 5.17 13.28 -6.75
N PRO A 86 6.42 13.40 -6.28
CA PRO A 86 7.43 14.23 -6.94
C PRO A 86 7.96 13.63 -8.26
N VAL A 87 7.63 12.36 -8.57
CA VAL A 87 8.13 11.65 -9.76
C VAL A 87 7.09 11.64 -10.88
N CYS A 88 5.86 11.22 -10.59
CA CYS A 88 4.79 11.12 -11.59
C CYS A 88 3.75 12.25 -11.50
N HIS A 89 3.92 13.20 -10.58
CA HIS A 89 3.06 14.38 -10.39
C HIS A 89 1.58 14.10 -10.10
N ARG A 90 1.24 12.86 -9.73
CA ARG A 90 -0.11 12.47 -9.35
C ARG A 90 -0.47 13.08 -8.00
N ILE A 91 -1.65 13.68 -7.91
CA ILE A 91 -2.18 14.33 -6.72
C ILE A 91 -3.20 13.40 -6.05
N TYR A 92 -3.13 13.32 -4.73
CA TYR A 92 -4.00 12.54 -3.85
C TYR A 92 -4.65 13.46 -2.82
N TRP A 93 -5.87 13.13 -2.41
CA TRP A 93 -6.66 13.84 -1.39
C TRP A 93 -7.56 12.83 -0.65
N GLN A 94 -8.16 13.23 0.47
CA GLN A 94 -8.97 12.36 1.33
C GLN A 94 -10.42 12.15 0.81
N GLY A 95 -10.53 11.61 -0.41
CA GLY A 95 -11.82 11.27 -1.04
C GLY A 95 -12.47 9.97 -0.52
N THR A 96 -13.50 9.51 -1.21
CA THR A 96 -14.22 8.26 -0.89
C THR A 96 -13.31 7.02 -0.90
N HIS A 97 -12.40 6.93 -1.87
CA HIS A 97 -11.41 5.85 -1.94
C HIS A 97 -10.50 5.82 -0.72
N TRP A 98 -10.03 6.99 -0.27
CA TRP A 98 -9.21 7.11 0.94
C TRP A 98 -9.96 6.61 2.18
N LYS A 99 -11.25 6.97 2.32
CA LYS A 99 -12.10 6.51 3.43
C LYS A 99 -12.30 4.99 3.40
N ALA A 100 -12.58 4.42 2.24
CA ALA A 100 -12.74 2.98 2.06
C ALA A 100 -11.44 2.21 2.41
N MET A 101 -10.29 2.69 1.91
CA MET A 101 -8.99 2.10 2.23
C MET A 101 -8.62 2.26 3.71
N SER A 102 -8.96 3.38 4.34
CA SER A 102 -8.70 3.60 5.76
C SER A 102 -9.48 2.61 6.62
N LYS A 103 -10.77 2.43 6.31
CA LYS A 103 -11.62 1.43 6.99
C LYS A 103 -11.07 0.01 6.84
N GLU A 104 -10.64 -0.36 5.64
CA GLU A 104 -9.99 -1.65 5.37
C GLU A 104 -8.76 -1.88 6.24
N LEU A 105 -7.90 -0.85 6.35
CA LEU A 105 -6.67 -0.92 7.14
C LEU A 105 -6.95 -0.97 8.66
N GLU A 106 -7.98 -0.27 9.13
CA GLU A 106 -8.44 -0.33 10.52
C GLU A 106 -8.98 -1.72 10.88
N GLU A 107 -9.85 -2.29 10.03
CA GLU A 107 -10.34 -3.67 10.17
C GLU A 107 -9.17 -4.65 10.25
N PHE A 108 -8.22 -4.54 9.32
CA PHE A 108 -7.03 -5.39 9.30
C PHE A 108 -6.17 -5.25 10.57
N ALA A 109 -5.93 -4.01 11.02
CA ALA A 109 -5.12 -3.75 12.21
C ALA A 109 -5.78 -4.27 13.50
N SER A 110 -7.11 -4.38 13.54
CA SER A 110 -7.82 -4.97 14.68
C SER A 110 -7.77 -6.51 14.72
N GLU A 111 -7.54 -7.16 13.57
CA GLU A 111 -7.52 -8.63 13.42
C GLU A 111 -6.10 -9.25 13.46
N ALA A 112 -5.08 -8.43 13.20
CA ALA A 112 -3.69 -8.84 13.04
C ALA A 112 -3.00 -9.11 14.38
#